data_AF-A0A8X6S3S9-F1
#
_entry.id   AF-A0A8X6S3S9-F1
#
_cell.length_a   1.000
_cell.length_b   1.000
_cell.length_c   1.000
_cell.angle_alpha   90.00
_cell.angle_beta   90.00
_cell.angle_gamma   90.00
#
_symmetry.space_group_name_H-M   'P 1'
#
loop_
_entity.id
_entity.type
_entity.pdbx_description
1 polymer ?
#
loop_
_entity_poly.entity_id
_entity_poly.type
_entity_poly.pdbx_seq_one_letter_code
_entity_poly.pdbx_strand_id
1 'polypeptide(L)'
;MNFFIQKIIFVALHFKYDQARRRFVEWAQNEIAVVPDFHKRILFSDEAHFWLNGYVNKQNCRIWSEANLQVYVETPLHPEKLTVWCALWGGGIIGPYFFKNDEGHNVTVNGDQYRAKITNTFIPELNNHDVQELWFKQDGATCHTARATIDLLKDTFGDRLISRFGPVNWPPRSCDLTPLDYFQWSYVNSLIYADKPQTLDHLEDNVRRVIADIRPQMLEKVIENWTSRLDYIRAAVAVLCQKSYLKCNATRLSFE
;
A
#
# COMPACT_ATOMS: atom_id res chain seq x y z
N MET A 1 31.29 2.73 19.05
CA MET A 1 29.83 2.90 18.80
C MET A 1 29.56 2.21 17.48
N ASN A 2 28.75 1.16 17.49
CA ASN A 2 28.65 0.23 16.36
C ASN A 2 27.95 0.89 15.17
N PHE A 3 28.69 1.09 14.09
CA PHE A 3 28.22 1.59 12.81
C PHE A 3 27.59 0.44 12.03
N PHE A 4 26.36 0.60 11.53
CA PHE A 4 25.78 -0.35 10.60
C PHE A 4 25.91 0.19 9.18
N ILE A 5 26.75 -0.47 8.39
CA ILE A 5 26.78 -0.32 6.94
C ILE A 5 25.70 -1.24 6.38
N GLN A 6 24.71 -0.70 5.68
CA GLN A 6 23.75 -1.53 4.94
C GLN A 6 23.73 -1.18 3.46
N LYS A 7 23.97 -2.23 2.65
CA LYS A 7 23.99 -2.27 1.20
C LYS A 7 22.67 -1.78 0.59
N ILE A 8 22.79 -1.04 -0.50
CA ILE A 8 21.74 -0.75 -1.47
C ILE A 8 21.21 -2.08 -2.01
N ILE A 9 19.92 -2.37 -1.79
CA ILE A 9 19.24 -3.49 -2.43
C ILE A 9 18.78 -3.04 -3.81
N PHE A 10 19.44 -3.59 -4.82
CA PHE A 10 18.99 -3.59 -6.21
C PHE A 10 17.62 -4.28 -6.27
N VAL A 11 16.58 -3.63 -6.83
CA VAL A 11 15.38 -4.36 -7.28
C VAL A 11 15.76 -5.08 -8.56
N ALA A 12 16.49 -6.18 -8.42
CA ALA A 12 16.47 -7.21 -9.43
C ALA A 12 15.02 -7.73 -9.49
N LEU A 13 14.44 -7.71 -10.70
CA LEU A 13 13.23 -8.45 -11.04
C LEU A 13 13.42 -9.91 -10.62
N HIS A 14 13.02 -10.24 -9.39
CA HIS A 14 13.11 -11.59 -8.88
C HIS A 14 11.94 -12.36 -9.48
N PHE A 15 12.25 -13.33 -10.35
CA PHE A 15 11.31 -14.14 -11.13
C PHE A 15 10.11 -14.70 -10.32
N LYS A 16 10.30 -15.02 -9.03
CA LYS A 16 9.25 -15.54 -8.15
C LYS A 16 8.19 -14.48 -7.77
N TYR A 17 8.59 -13.22 -7.59
CA TYR A 17 7.64 -12.13 -7.30
C TYR A 17 6.81 -11.78 -8.53
N ASP A 18 7.40 -11.94 -9.71
CA ASP A 18 6.75 -11.68 -10.99
C ASP A 18 5.56 -12.63 -11.22
N GLN A 19 5.70 -13.93 -10.89
CA GLN A 19 4.60 -14.90 -11.05
C GLN A 19 3.40 -14.62 -10.15
N ALA A 20 3.62 -14.28 -8.87
CA ALA A 20 2.53 -13.97 -7.96
C ALA A 20 1.77 -12.71 -8.40
N ARG A 21 2.51 -11.69 -8.85
CA ARG A 21 1.93 -10.47 -9.42
C ARG A 21 1.14 -10.77 -10.69
N ARG A 22 1.67 -11.61 -11.56
CA ARG A 22 1.00 -12.03 -12.79
C ARG A 22 -0.34 -12.71 -12.53
N ARG A 23 -0.37 -13.69 -11.62
CA ARG A 23 -1.60 -14.38 -11.22
C ARG A 23 -2.66 -13.42 -10.67
N PHE A 24 -2.23 -12.47 -9.85
CA PHE A 24 -3.13 -11.45 -9.31
C PHE A 24 -3.67 -10.54 -10.41
N VAL A 25 -2.82 -10.09 -11.33
CA VAL A 25 -3.23 -9.24 -12.47
C VAL A 25 -4.20 -9.97 -13.39
N GLU A 26 -3.91 -11.23 -13.72
CA GLU A 26 -4.80 -12.08 -14.55
C GLU A 26 -6.16 -12.26 -13.87
N TRP A 27 -6.18 -12.57 -12.57
CA TRP A 27 -7.42 -12.65 -11.80
C TRP A 27 -8.19 -11.32 -11.82
N ALA A 28 -7.53 -10.20 -11.48
CA ALA A 28 -8.18 -8.90 -11.42
C ALA A 28 -8.76 -8.47 -12.77
N GLN A 29 -8.08 -8.76 -13.87
CA GLN A 29 -8.58 -8.48 -15.23
C GLN A 29 -9.78 -9.35 -15.60
N ASN A 30 -9.80 -10.61 -15.17
CA ASN A 30 -10.97 -11.47 -15.37
C ASN A 30 -12.18 -10.93 -14.60
N GLU A 31 -11.99 -10.50 -13.35
CA GLU A 31 -13.07 -9.87 -12.57
C GLU A 31 -13.57 -8.59 -13.25
N ILE A 32 -12.67 -7.72 -13.72
CA ILE A 32 -13.04 -6.48 -14.46
C ILE A 32 -13.84 -6.80 -15.73
N ALA A 33 -13.54 -7.90 -16.42
CA ALA A 33 -14.23 -8.29 -17.65
C ALA A 33 -15.67 -8.80 -17.39
N VAL A 34 -15.94 -9.33 -16.20
CA VAL A 34 -17.23 -9.94 -15.83
C VAL A 34 -18.10 -8.95 -15.04
N VAL A 35 -17.49 -8.21 -14.11
CA VAL A 35 -18.18 -7.32 -13.17
C VAL A 35 -17.94 -5.86 -13.55
N PRO A 36 -18.98 -5.13 -13.98
CA PRO A 36 -18.86 -3.70 -14.28
C PRO A 36 -18.30 -2.93 -13.08
N ASP A 37 -17.37 -2.02 -13.36
CA ASP A 37 -16.75 -1.16 -12.35
C ASP A 37 -16.09 -1.92 -11.18
N PHE A 38 -15.67 -3.18 -11.36
CA PHE A 38 -15.04 -3.99 -10.32
C PHE A 38 -13.92 -3.27 -9.56
N HIS A 39 -13.04 -2.57 -10.30
CA HIS A 39 -11.93 -1.78 -9.76
C HIS A 39 -12.36 -0.67 -8.79
N LYS A 40 -13.59 -0.14 -8.92
CA LYS A 40 -14.18 0.82 -7.97
C LYS A 40 -14.68 0.15 -6.70
N ARG A 41 -14.93 -1.16 -6.74
CA ARG A 41 -15.45 -1.97 -5.62
C ARG A 41 -14.35 -2.54 -4.73
N ILE A 42 -13.09 -2.20 -4.95
CA ILE A 42 -11.98 -2.64 -4.10
C ILE A 42 -11.66 -1.55 -3.08
N LEU A 43 -11.77 -1.90 -1.80
CA LEU A 43 -11.41 -1.09 -0.65
C LEU A 43 -9.97 -1.41 -0.26
N PHE A 44 -9.04 -0.60 -0.75
CA PHE A 44 -7.62 -0.72 -0.45
C PHE A 44 -7.36 -0.12 0.93
N SER A 45 -6.70 -0.85 1.83
CA SER A 45 -6.21 -0.31 3.10
C SER A 45 -4.69 -0.32 3.18
N ASP A 46 -4.13 0.62 3.93
CA ASP A 46 -2.70 0.69 4.22
C ASP A 46 -2.39 1.58 5.43
N GLU A 47 -1.16 1.48 5.96
CA GLU A 47 -0.61 2.35 6.99
C GLU A 47 0.53 3.23 6.45
N ALA A 48 0.53 4.50 6.87
CA ALA A 48 1.66 5.40 6.69
C ALA A 48 2.21 5.92 8.02
N HIS A 49 3.51 6.21 8.03
CA HIS A 49 4.16 6.94 9.10
C HIS A 49 4.50 8.36 8.64
N PHE A 50 4.15 9.35 9.46
CA PHE A 50 4.55 10.74 9.28
C PHE A 50 5.35 11.20 10.49
N TRP A 51 6.50 11.83 10.28
CA TRP A 51 7.41 12.22 11.35
C TRP A 51 7.35 13.73 11.55
N LEU A 52 7.34 14.18 12.80
CA LEU A 52 7.19 15.59 13.14
C LEU A 52 8.30 16.49 12.56
N ASN A 53 9.51 15.95 12.43
CA ASN A 53 10.63 16.64 11.81
C ASN A 53 10.57 16.71 10.27
N GLY A 54 9.47 16.29 9.65
CA GLY A 54 9.32 16.26 8.19
C GLY A 54 10.16 15.19 7.51
N TYR A 55 10.63 14.17 8.23
CA TYR A 55 11.42 13.09 7.64
C TYR A 55 10.62 12.37 6.55
N VAL A 56 11.17 12.37 5.33
CA VAL A 56 10.58 11.68 4.18
C VAL A 56 11.10 10.25 4.13
N ASN A 57 10.19 9.27 4.16
CA ASN A 57 10.51 7.85 4.03
C ASN A 57 11.31 7.59 2.73
N LYS A 58 12.54 7.06 2.85
CA LYS A 58 13.44 6.76 1.71
C LYS A 58 12.88 5.75 0.71
N GLN A 59 11.83 4.98 1.06
CA GLN A 59 11.11 4.15 0.08
C GLN A 59 10.30 4.98 -0.93
N ASN A 60 9.88 6.20 -0.55
CA ASN A 60 9.12 7.15 -1.36
C ASN A 60 10.01 8.21 -2.04
N CYS A 61 11.20 8.52 -1.50
CA CYS A 61 12.18 9.41 -2.13
C CYS A 61 13.17 8.63 -3.02
N ARG A 62 12.69 8.12 -4.15
CA ARG A 62 13.57 7.59 -5.21
C ARG A 62 14.07 8.74 -6.08
N ILE A 63 15.31 9.16 -5.88
CA ILE A 63 16.01 10.08 -6.79
C ILE A 63 16.67 9.22 -7.86
N TRP A 64 16.34 9.46 -9.14
CA TRP A 64 17.05 8.87 -10.27
C TRP A 64 18.32 9.67 -10.52
N SER A 65 19.47 9.01 -10.52
CA SER A 65 20.76 9.63 -10.84
C SER A 65 21.67 8.60 -11.49
N GLU A 66 22.44 9.01 -12.49
CA GLU A 66 23.44 8.17 -13.16
C GLU A 66 24.66 7.89 -12.28
N ALA A 67 24.85 8.67 -11.21
CA ALA A 67 25.91 8.51 -10.23
C ALA A 67 25.37 8.51 -8.80
N ASN A 68 26.04 7.77 -7.90
CA ASN A 68 25.68 7.69 -6.49
C ASN A 68 25.87 9.04 -5.80
N LEU A 69 24.76 9.76 -5.57
CA LEU A 69 24.75 11.01 -4.83
C LEU A 69 24.91 10.70 -3.34
N GLN A 70 26.12 10.89 -2.82
CA GLN A 70 26.49 10.72 -1.40
C GLN A 70 25.83 11.82 -0.54
N VAL A 71 24.50 11.85 -0.48
CA VAL A 71 23.72 12.81 0.31
C VAL A 71 23.49 12.21 1.68
N TYR A 72 24.09 12.82 2.71
CA TYR A 72 23.88 12.49 4.10
C TYR A 72 22.80 13.41 4.69
N VAL A 73 21.80 12.82 5.34
CA VAL A 73 20.80 13.55 6.11
C VAL A 73 20.87 13.01 7.53
N GLU A 74 21.24 13.88 8.48
CA GLU A 74 21.22 13.56 9.90
C GLU A 74 19.76 13.51 10.40
N THR A 75 19.45 12.50 11.21
CA THR A 75 18.12 12.34 11.82
C THR A 75 18.24 12.06 13.32
N PRO A 76 17.34 12.59 14.16
CA PRO A 76 17.28 12.26 15.58
C PRO A 76 17.10 10.76 15.82
N LEU A 77 17.55 10.28 16.98
CA LEU A 77 17.50 8.86 17.37
C LEU A 77 16.05 8.35 17.60
N HIS A 78 15.13 9.25 17.98
CA HIS A 78 13.72 8.95 18.25
C HIS A 78 12.81 10.08 17.73
N PRO A 79 12.65 10.24 16.40
CA PRO A 79 11.75 11.24 15.88
C PRO A 79 10.31 10.84 16.20
N GLU A 80 9.57 11.75 16.83
CA GLU A 80 8.14 11.58 17.07
C GLU A 80 7.41 11.35 15.75
N LYS A 81 6.50 10.37 15.73
CA LYS A 81 5.77 9.97 14.52
C LYS A 81 4.30 9.70 14.79
N LEU A 82 3.47 9.99 13.80
CA LEU A 82 2.11 9.52 13.67
C LEU A 82 2.08 8.24 12.84
N THR A 83 1.30 7.25 13.26
CA THR A 83 0.92 6.13 12.38
C THR A 83 -0.54 6.29 12.01
N VAL A 84 -0.79 6.37 10.70
CA VAL A 84 -2.09 6.67 10.13
C VAL A 84 -2.53 5.48 9.30
N TRP A 85 -3.76 5.04 9.50
CA TRP A 85 -4.43 4.04 8.69
C TRP A 85 -5.54 4.71 7.87
N CYS A 86 -5.68 4.32 6.60
CA CYS A 86 -6.81 4.70 5.77
C CYS A 86 -7.28 3.51 4.94
N ALA A 87 -8.52 3.59 4.49
CA ALA A 87 -9.00 2.78 3.38
C ALA A 87 -9.53 3.68 2.25
N LEU A 88 -9.23 3.34 1.00
CA LEU A 88 -9.59 4.10 -0.20
C LEU A 88 -10.28 3.19 -1.19
N TRP A 89 -11.41 3.64 -1.74
CA TRP A 89 -12.15 2.97 -2.81
C TRP A 89 -12.75 3.99 -3.79
N GLY A 90 -13.49 3.52 -4.79
CA GLY A 90 -14.11 4.39 -5.80
C GLY A 90 -15.07 5.44 -5.23
N GLY A 91 -15.69 5.18 -4.07
CA GLY A 91 -16.63 6.10 -3.42
C GLY A 91 -16.02 7.09 -2.42
N GLY A 92 -14.74 6.96 -2.06
CA GLY A 92 -14.12 7.85 -1.08
C GLY A 92 -12.98 7.25 -0.27
N ILE A 93 -12.62 7.95 0.80
CA ILE A 93 -11.65 7.51 1.80
C ILE A 93 -12.36 7.34 3.14
N ILE A 94 -12.10 6.21 3.81
CA ILE A 94 -12.49 5.94 5.19
C ILE A 94 -11.26 6.11 6.08
N GLY A 95 -11.40 6.87 7.16
CA GLY A 95 -10.30 7.39 7.97
C GLY A 95 -10.06 8.89 7.71
N PRO A 96 -8.90 9.44 8.12
CA PRO A 96 -7.75 8.77 8.73
C PRO A 96 -8.00 8.29 10.15
N TYR A 97 -7.47 7.10 10.47
CA TYR A 97 -7.41 6.60 11.85
C TYR A 97 -5.99 6.62 12.39
N PHE A 98 -5.85 7.12 13.60
CA PHE A 98 -4.58 7.21 14.30
C PHE A 98 -4.47 6.09 15.34
N PHE A 99 -3.28 5.53 15.49
CA PHE A 99 -2.99 4.54 16.52
C PHE A 99 -2.48 5.22 17.79
N LYS A 100 -3.39 5.40 18.75
CA LYS A 100 -3.15 6.02 20.06
C LYS A 100 -3.60 5.08 21.18
N ASN A 101 -2.98 5.18 22.35
CA ASN A 101 -3.48 4.56 23.58
C ASN A 101 -4.60 5.41 24.22
N ASP A 102 -5.14 4.96 25.35
CA ASP A 102 -6.23 5.65 26.08
C ASP A 102 -5.85 7.04 26.59
N GLU A 103 -4.55 7.31 26.74
CA GLU A 103 -3.99 8.61 27.14
C GLU A 103 -3.75 9.54 25.94
N GLY A 104 -4.01 9.09 24.70
CA GLY A 104 -3.78 9.84 23.48
C GLY A 104 -2.35 9.77 22.93
N HIS A 105 -1.46 8.97 23.52
CA HIS A 105 -0.09 8.79 23.06
C HIS A 105 -0.01 7.80 21.89
N ASN A 106 0.84 8.11 20.89
CA ASN A 106 1.02 7.24 19.73
C ASN A 106 1.62 5.88 20.12
N VAL A 107 1.07 4.81 19.56
CA VAL A 107 1.53 3.43 19.81
C VAL A 107 2.07 2.75 18.57
N THR A 108 2.90 1.74 18.78
CA THR A 108 3.32 0.85 17.68
C THR A 108 2.17 -0.08 17.30
N VAL A 109 1.89 -0.16 16.01
CA VAL A 109 0.87 -1.08 15.48
C VAL A 109 1.38 -2.51 15.59
N ASN A 110 0.77 -3.28 16.48
CA ASN A 110 0.93 -4.73 16.54
C ASN A 110 -0.37 -5.40 16.05
N GLY A 111 -0.39 -6.73 16.02
CA GLY A 111 -1.57 -7.47 15.56
C GLY A 111 -2.84 -7.18 16.36
N ASP A 112 -2.74 -6.99 17.67
CA ASP A 112 -3.89 -6.76 18.54
C ASP A 112 -4.45 -5.35 18.36
N GLN A 113 -3.57 -4.35 18.31
CA GLN A 113 -3.93 -2.96 18.02
C GLN A 113 -4.54 -2.81 16.62
N TYR A 114 -4.00 -3.53 15.63
CA TYR A 114 -4.57 -3.58 14.29
C TYR A 114 -5.99 -4.16 14.31
N ARG A 115 -6.18 -5.36 14.89
CA ARG A 115 -7.51 -5.99 14.97
C ARG A 115 -8.50 -5.15 15.76
N ALA A 116 -8.09 -4.56 16.89
CA ALA A 116 -8.93 -3.65 17.66
C ALA A 116 -9.37 -2.45 16.81
N LYS A 117 -8.47 -1.87 16.01
CA LYS A 117 -8.84 -0.78 15.10
C LYS A 117 -9.82 -1.22 14.02
N ILE A 118 -9.61 -2.40 13.44
CA ILE A 118 -10.53 -2.98 12.46
C ILE A 118 -11.92 -3.21 13.07
N THR A 119 -12.01 -3.91 14.20
CA THR A 119 -13.28 -4.28 14.84
C THR A 119 -14.03 -3.10 15.45
N ASN A 120 -13.32 -2.20 16.14
CA ASN A 120 -13.97 -1.18 16.96
C ASN A 120 -14.20 0.14 16.23
N THR A 121 -13.52 0.36 15.10
CA THR A 121 -13.58 1.64 14.39
C THR A 121 -13.94 1.43 12.92
N PHE A 122 -13.16 0.65 12.18
CA PHE A 122 -13.36 0.54 10.74
C PHE A 122 -14.65 -0.20 10.36
N ILE A 123 -14.89 -1.40 10.92
CA ILE A 123 -16.08 -2.20 10.60
C ILE A 123 -17.39 -1.44 10.94
N PRO A 124 -17.53 -0.78 12.11
CA PRO A 124 -18.71 0.04 12.37
C PRO A 124 -18.92 1.16 11.36
N GLU A 125 -17.84 1.82 10.91
CA GLU A 125 -17.91 2.90 9.91
C GLU A 125 -18.42 2.42 8.55
N LEU A 126 -18.22 1.14 8.21
CA LEU A 126 -18.76 0.56 6.97
C LEU A 126 -20.29 0.71 6.89
N ASN A 127 -21.01 0.78 8.01
CA ASN A 127 -22.47 0.97 8.01
C ASN A 127 -22.90 2.37 7.49
N ASN A 128 -22.00 3.34 7.51
CA ASN A 128 -22.26 4.69 7.01
C ASN A 128 -22.03 4.81 5.49
N HIS A 129 -21.59 3.73 4.84
CA HIS A 129 -21.24 3.70 3.44
C HIS A 129 -21.94 2.53 2.74
N ASP A 130 -22.25 2.69 1.45
CA ASP A 130 -22.80 1.59 0.64
C ASP A 130 -21.67 0.63 0.21
N VAL A 131 -21.24 -0.21 1.15
CA VAL A 131 -20.05 -1.06 1.00
C VAL A 131 -20.32 -2.55 1.03
N GLN A 132 -21.60 -2.94 1.00
CA GLN A 132 -22.02 -4.33 1.18
C GLN A 132 -21.46 -5.28 0.12
N GLU A 133 -21.03 -4.77 -1.04
CA GLU A 133 -20.40 -5.52 -2.13
C GLU A 133 -18.89 -5.25 -2.33
N LEU A 134 -18.24 -4.51 -1.42
CA LEU A 134 -16.81 -4.23 -1.55
C LEU A 134 -15.89 -5.41 -1.26
N TRP A 135 -14.76 -5.40 -1.93
CA TRP A 135 -13.63 -6.28 -1.67
C TRP A 135 -12.64 -5.59 -0.75
N PHE A 136 -12.28 -6.21 0.37
CA PHE A 136 -11.27 -5.66 1.25
C PHE A 136 -9.88 -6.10 0.83
N LYS A 137 -8.96 -5.15 0.64
CA LYS A 137 -7.57 -5.41 0.31
C LYS A 137 -6.65 -4.90 1.41
N GLN A 138 -5.78 -5.78 1.92
CA GLN A 138 -4.64 -5.42 2.77
C GLN A 138 -3.32 -6.05 2.26
N ASP A 139 -2.19 -5.51 2.71
CA ASP A 139 -0.86 -5.96 2.28
C ASP A 139 -0.36 -7.23 3.02
N GLY A 140 0.91 -7.57 2.85
CA GLY A 140 1.53 -8.77 3.43
C GLY A 140 2.15 -8.61 4.82
N ALA A 141 1.89 -7.51 5.55
CA ALA A 141 2.46 -7.28 6.87
C ALA A 141 2.11 -8.37 7.88
N THR A 142 2.95 -8.56 8.89
CA THR A 142 2.78 -9.63 9.88
C THR A 142 1.47 -9.50 10.66
N CYS A 143 1.07 -8.28 11.03
CA CYS A 143 -0.21 -8.01 11.69
C CYS A 143 -1.42 -8.35 10.81
N HIS A 144 -1.31 -8.12 9.49
CA HIS A 144 -2.37 -8.38 8.50
C HIS A 144 -2.56 -9.87 8.24
N THR A 145 -1.46 -10.61 8.26
CA THR A 145 -1.42 -12.03 7.84
C THR A 145 -1.47 -13.02 9.00
N ALA A 146 -1.49 -12.52 10.23
CA ALA A 146 -1.75 -13.33 11.41
C ALA A 146 -3.11 -14.05 11.27
N ARG A 147 -3.17 -15.32 11.71
CA ARG A 147 -4.37 -16.16 11.54
C ARG A 147 -5.63 -15.49 12.10
N ALA A 148 -5.56 -14.94 13.30
CA ALA A 148 -6.65 -14.22 13.94
C ALA A 148 -7.13 -13.00 13.12
N THR A 149 -6.22 -12.31 12.42
CA THR A 149 -6.58 -11.17 11.57
C THR A 149 -7.27 -11.63 10.29
N ILE A 150 -6.77 -12.71 9.66
CA ILE A 150 -7.39 -13.28 8.48
C ILE A 150 -8.79 -13.83 8.79
N ASP A 151 -8.95 -14.53 9.92
CA ASP A 151 -10.25 -15.06 10.34
C ASP A 151 -11.25 -13.93 10.61
N LEU A 152 -10.86 -12.89 11.36
CA LEU A 152 -11.68 -11.68 11.58
C LEU A 152 -12.16 -11.04 10.27
N LEU A 153 -11.26 -10.88 9.30
CA LEU A 153 -11.60 -10.26 8.03
C LEU A 153 -12.47 -11.17 7.16
N LYS A 154 -12.29 -12.50 7.23
CA LYS A 154 -13.16 -13.45 6.55
C LYS A 154 -14.57 -13.47 7.14
N ASP A 155 -14.71 -13.34 8.45
CA ASP A 155 -16.02 -13.25 9.10
C ASP A 155 -16.80 -12.01 8.62
N THR A 156 -16.07 -10.95 8.24
CA THR A 156 -16.66 -9.68 7.78
C THR A 156 -16.89 -9.64 6.27
N PHE A 157 -15.89 -10.03 5.47
CA PHE A 157 -15.88 -9.86 4.01
C PHE A 157 -16.10 -11.17 3.24
N GLY A 158 -16.09 -12.32 3.91
CA GLY A 158 -16.22 -13.64 3.29
C GLY A 158 -15.11 -13.90 2.27
N ASP A 159 -15.52 -14.34 1.07
CA ASP A 159 -14.60 -14.59 -0.05
C ASP A 159 -14.06 -13.31 -0.70
N ARG A 160 -14.58 -12.13 -0.33
CA ARG A 160 -14.19 -10.82 -0.89
C ARG A 160 -12.97 -10.22 -0.20
N LEU A 161 -11.99 -11.07 0.14
CA LEU A 161 -10.76 -10.68 0.84
C LEU A 161 -9.54 -10.89 -0.06
N ILE A 162 -8.85 -9.79 -0.34
CA ILE A 162 -7.57 -9.74 -1.05
C ILE A 162 -6.46 -9.53 -0.01
N SER A 163 -5.80 -10.61 0.38
CA SER A 163 -4.75 -10.58 1.39
C SER A 163 -3.79 -11.73 1.14
N ARG A 164 -2.56 -11.63 1.65
CA ARG A 164 -1.72 -12.83 1.75
C ARG A 164 -2.40 -13.83 2.70
N PHE A 165 -2.57 -15.07 2.24
CA PHE A 165 -3.38 -16.12 2.90
C PHE A 165 -4.91 -15.89 2.92
N GLY A 166 -5.41 -14.87 2.21
CA GLY A 166 -6.83 -14.69 1.95
C GLY A 166 -7.34 -15.58 0.79
N PRO A 167 -8.66 -15.54 0.51
CA PRO A 167 -9.27 -16.17 -0.67
C PRO A 167 -8.58 -15.76 -1.97
N VAL A 168 -8.27 -14.47 -2.11
CA VAL A 168 -7.45 -13.94 -3.21
C VAL A 168 -6.09 -13.51 -2.68
N ASN A 169 -5.04 -14.17 -3.15
CA ASN A 169 -3.70 -13.93 -2.63
C ASN A 169 -3.10 -12.61 -3.15
N TRP A 170 -2.88 -11.64 -2.26
CA TRP A 170 -2.16 -10.41 -2.59
C TRP A 170 -0.66 -10.67 -2.86
N PRO A 171 -0.10 -10.17 -3.98
CA PRO A 171 1.30 -10.38 -4.31
C PRO A 171 2.24 -9.51 -3.44
N PRO A 172 3.33 -10.07 -2.89
CA PRO A 172 4.30 -9.30 -2.11
C PRO A 172 4.99 -8.22 -2.96
N ARG A 173 5.40 -7.12 -2.32
CA ARG A 173 6.11 -5.97 -2.95
C ARG A 173 5.32 -5.33 -4.10
N SER A 174 4.03 -5.08 -3.87
CA SER A 174 3.12 -4.52 -4.88
C SER A 174 2.54 -3.17 -4.47
N CYS A 175 3.36 -2.30 -3.90
CA CYS A 175 2.98 -0.94 -3.55
C CYS A 175 2.55 -0.13 -4.79
N ASP A 176 3.08 -0.45 -5.96
CA ASP A 176 2.66 0.14 -7.25
C ASP A 176 1.22 -0.26 -7.66
N LEU A 177 0.61 -1.23 -6.98
CA LEU A 177 -0.79 -1.64 -7.12
C LEU A 177 -1.67 -1.21 -5.94
N THR A 178 -1.14 -0.49 -4.95
CA THR A 178 -1.92 0.08 -3.85
C THR A 178 -2.12 1.58 -4.09
N PRO A 179 -3.36 2.07 -4.30
CA PRO A 179 -3.65 3.49 -4.44
C PRO A 179 -3.12 4.38 -3.32
N LEU A 180 -3.12 3.88 -2.08
CA LEU A 180 -2.59 4.61 -0.94
C LEU A 180 -1.09 4.88 -1.08
N ASP A 181 -0.31 3.87 -1.48
CA ASP A 181 1.14 3.95 -1.67
C ASP A 181 1.53 4.89 -2.82
N TYR A 182 0.98 4.67 -4.02
CA TYR A 182 1.43 5.41 -5.20
C TYR A 182 0.81 6.81 -5.33
N PHE A 183 -0.23 7.12 -4.56
CA PHE A 183 -0.94 8.40 -4.63
C PHE A 183 -1.22 9.02 -3.25
N GLN A 184 -2.05 8.41 -2.39
CA GLN A 184 -2.60 9.13 -1.24
C GLN A 184 -1.49 9.59 -0.28
N TRP A 185 -0.58 8.69 0.08
CA TRP A 185 0.50 9.00 1.02
C TRP A 185 1.49 10.00 0.47
N SER A 186 1.84 9.92 -0.82
CA SER A 186 2.74 10.89 -1.44
C SER A 186 2.08 12.27 -1.56
N TYR A 187 0.79 12.33 -1.91
CA TYR A 187 0.01 13.55 -1.97
C TYR A 187 -0.12 14.21 -0.59
N VAL A 188 -0.55 13.44 0.42
CA VAL A 188 -0.69 13.92 1.81
C VAL A 188 0.66 14.42 2.33
N ASN A 189 1.73 13.64 2.16
CA ASN A 189 3.07 14.03 2.62
C ASN A 189 3.55 15.36 2.01
N SER A 190 3.13 15.68 0.78
CA SER A 190 3.52 16.93 0.12
C SER A 190 2.86 18.18 0.69
N LEU A 191 1.77 18.03 1.46
CA LEU A 191 0.93 19.15 1.93
C LEU A 191 0.92 19.32 3.45
N ILE A 192 1.08 18.24 4.22
CA ILE A 192 0.93 18.28 5.69
C ILE A 192 2.02 19.06 6.44
N TYR A 193 3.11 19.42 5.77
CA TYR A 193 4.22 20.18 6.36
C TYR A 193 4.29 21.64 5.87
N ALA A 194 3.31 22.11 5.09
CA ALA A 194 3.34 23.45 4.48
C ALA A 194 3.46 24.59 5.49
N ASP A 195 2.84 24.43 6.66
CA ASP A 195 2.84 25.38 7.79
C ASP A 195 3.86 25.04 8.89
N LYS A 196 4.70 24.00 8.68
CA LYS A 196 5.76 23.55 9.59
C LYS A 196 5.22 23.19 10.98
N PRO A 197 4.46 22.11 11.13
CA PRO A 197 3.88 21.72 12.42
C PRO A 197 4.97 21.45 13.46
N GLN A 198 4.74 21.94 14.69
CA GLN A 198 5.67 21.80 15.82
C GLN A 198 5.21 20.77 16.86
N THR A 199 3.99 20.26 16.73
CA THR A 199 3.41 19.23 17.61
C THR A 199 2.76 18.12 16.78
N LEU A 200 2.66 16.93 17.38
CA LEU A 200 1.95 15.80 16.75
C LEU A 200 0.47 16.10 16.50
N ASP A 201 -0.19 16.82 17.41
CA ASP A 201 -1.60 17.20 17.24
C ASP A 201 -1.79 18.12 16.03
N HIS A 202 -0.90 19.10 15.84
CA HIS A 202 -0.97 19.98 14.68
C HIS A 202 -0.71 19.20 13.37
N LEU A 203 0.25 18.27 13.37
CA LEU A 203 0.50 17.40 12.23
C LEU A 203 -0.72 16.48 11.95
N GLU A 204 -1.40 16.02 12.99
CA GLU A 204 -2.60 15.20 12.90
C GLU A 204 -3.77 15.95 12.26
N ASP A 205 -3.99 17.19 12.67
CA ASP A 205 -5.01 18.07 12.09
C ASP A 205 -4.71 18.37 10.62
N ASN A 206 -3.43 18.56 10.27
CA ASN A 206 -3.02 18.68 8.88
C ASN A 206 -3.32 17.42 8.06
N VAL A 207 -3.05 16.23 8.59
CA VAL A 207 -3.39 14.96 7.93
C VAL A 207 -4.90 14.86 7.71
N ARG A 208 -5.71 15.14 8.73
CA ARG A 208 -7.18 15.14 8.63
C ARG A 208 -7.68 16.08 7.55
N ARG A 209 -7.24 17.34 7.60
CA ARG A 209 -7.64 18.38 6.64
C ARG A 209 -7.26 17.98 5.22
N VAL A 210 -6.00 17.60 4.98
CA VAL A 210 -5.52 17.26 3.64
C VAL A 210 -6.26 16.06 3.06
N ILE A 211 -6.56 15.03 3.87
CA ILE A 211 -7.33 13.87 3.41
C ILE A 211 -8.78 14.26 3.10
N ALA A 212 -9.41 15.08 3.95
CA ALA A 212 -10.77 15.58 3.71
C ALA A 212 -10.87 16.44 2.43
N ASP A 213 -9.80 17.15 2.09
CA ASP A 213 -9.71 17.98 0.88
C ASP A 213 -9.49 17.17 -0.42
N ILE A 214 -9.26 15.84 -0.34
CA ILE A 214 -9.11 14.99 -1.53
C ILE A 214 -10.45 14.88 -2.25
N ARG A 215 -10.52 15.52 -3.42
CA ARG A 215 -11.74 15.58 -4.23
C ARG A 215 -12.09 14.22 -4.84
N PRO A 216 -13.39 13.88 -4.98
CA PRO A 216 -13.83 12.63 -5.62
C PRO A 216 -13.25 12.42 -7.04
N GLN A 217 -13.15 13.48 -7.85
CA GLN A 217 -12.59 13.38 -9.21
C GLN A 217 -11.11 13.00 -9.22
N MET A 218 -10.38 13.26 -8.13
CA MET A 218 -9.00 12.81 -7.97
C MET A 218 -8.96 11.31 -7.68
N LEU A 219 -9.88 10.82 -6.85
CA LEU A 219 -10.02 9.39 -6.53
C LEU A 219 -10.45 8.57 -7.76
N GLU A 220 -11.39 9.09 -8.56
CA GLU A 220 -11.79 8.48 -9.84
C GLU A 220 -10.58 8.22 -10.73
N LYS A 221 -9.75 9.25 -10.97
CA LYS A 221 -8.53 9.12 -11.79
C LYS A 221 -7.51 8.16 -11.19
N VAL A 222 -7.40 8.11 -9.86
CA VAL A 222 -6.50 7.19 -9.17
C VAL A 222 -6.96 5.75 -9.37
N ILE A 223 -8.26 5.49 -9.24
CA ILE A 223 -8.86 4.18 -9.45
C ILE A 223 -8.82 3.76 -10.93
N GLU A 224 -9.02 4.69 -11.87
CA GLU A 224 -8.78 4.45 -13.30
C GLU A 224 -7.30 4.14 -13.61
N ASN A 225 -6.37 4.84 -12.97
CA ASN A 225 -4.94 4.55 -13.13
C ASN A 225 -4.57 3.15 -12.63
N TRP A 226 -5.33 2.59 -11.67
CA TRP A 226 -5.12 1.22 -11.21
C TRP A 226 -5.29 0.19 -12.33
N THR A 227 -6.29 0.34 -13.20
CA THR A 227 -6.49 -0.57 -14.34
C THR A 227 -5.35 -0.46 -15.35
N SER A 228 -4.89 0.76 -15.64
CA SER A 228 -3.71 1.00 -16.48
C SER A 228 -2.45 0.33 -15.92
N ARG A 229 -2.26 0.35 -14.60
CA ARG A 229 -1.13 -0.32 -13.92
C ARG A 229 -1.19 -1.84 -14.07
N LEU A 230 -2.37 -2.45 -14.01
CA LEU A 230 -2.54 -3.88 -14.31
C LEU A 230 -2.07 -4.21 -15.74
N ASP A 231 -2.43 -3.37 -16.71
CA ASP A 231 -2.01 -3.54 -18.11
C ASP A 231 -0.49 -3.44 -18.28
N TYR A 232 0.16 -2.47 -17.63
CA TYR A 232 1.62 -2.35 -17.65
C TYR A 232 2.30 -3.60 -17.09
N ILE A 233 1.82 -4.14 -15.97
CA ILE A 233 2.40 -5.35 -15.39
C ILE A 233 2.20 -6.54 -16.32
N ARG A 234 1.00 -6.72 -16.89
CA ARG A 234 0.74 -7.76 -17.88
C ARG A 234 1.71 -7.67 -19.07
N ALA A 235 1.91 -6.48 -19.61
CA ALA A 235 2.79 -6.24 -20.76
C ALA A 235 4.28 -6.45 -20.41
N ALA A 236 4.75 -5.93 -19.28
CA ALA A 236 6.13 -6.08 -18.83
C ALA A 236 6.51 -7.55 -18.62
N VAL A 237 5.58 -8.35 -18.09
CA VAL A 237 5.77 -9.79 -17.88
C VAL A 237 5.81 -10.56 -19.20
N ALA A 238 5.01 -10.18 -20.21
CA ALA A 238 5.04 -10.82 -21.53
C ALA A 238 6.42 -10.68 -22.20
N VAL A 239 7.05 -9.50 -22.08
CA VAL A 239 8.40 -9.23 -22.59
C VAL A 239 9.47 -10.04 -21.86
N LEU A 240 9.37 -10.17 -20.54
CA LEU A 240 10.28 -11.00 -19.75
C LEU A 240 10.15 -12.49 -20.09
N CYS A 241 8.93 -12.97 -20.32
CA CYS A 241 8.64 -14.34 -20.73
C CYS A 241 9.20 -14.66 -22.13
N GLN A 242 9.11 -13.73 -23.08
CA GLN A 242 9.76 -13.90 -24.39
C GLN A 242 11.29 -13.92 -24.27
N LYS A 243 11.88 -13.05 -23.44
CA LYS A 243 13.33 -13.03 -23.24
C LYS A 243 13.86 -14.29 -22.56
N SER A 244 13.12 -14.87 -21.61
CA SER A 244 13.47 -16.16 -20.99
C SER A 244 13.26 -17.34 -21.94
N TYR A 245 12.20 -17.33 -22.76
CA TYR A 245 11.97 -18.34 -23.80
C TYR A 245 13.07 -18.32 -24.88
N LEU A 246 13.46 -17.14 -25.35
CA LEU A 246 14.58 -16.95 -26.29
C LEU A 246 15.91 -17.38 -25.68
N LYS A 247 16.16 -17.07 -24.39
CA LYS A 247 17.35 -17.58 -23.67
C LYS A 247 17.36 -19.10 -23.58
N CYS A 248 16.22 -19.72 -23.26
CA CYS A 248 16.12 -21.17 -23.09
C CYS A 248 16.26 -21.92 -24.43
N ASN A 249 15.76 -21.36 -25.54
CA ASN A 249 15.96 -21.92 -26.87
C ASN A 249 17.36 -21.66 -27.44
N ALA A 250 18.00 -20.54 -27.08
CA ALA A 250 19.39 -20.27 -27.46
C ALA A 250 20.37 -21.28 -26.81
N THR A 251 20.11 -21.75 -25.59
CA THR A 251 20.90 -22.83 -24.96
C THR A 251 20.60 -24.21 -25.54
N ARG A 252 19.47 -24.39 -26.24
CA ARG A 252 19.07 -25.67 -26.84
C ARG A 252 19.65 -25.84 -28.26
N LEU A 253 19.85 -24.74 -28.98
CA LEU A 253 20.49 -24.71 -30.30
C LEU A 253 22.03 -24.75 -30.26
N SER A 254 22.64 -24.78 -29.07
CA SER A 254 24.10 -24.91 -28.89
C SER A 254 24.53 -26.33 -28.48
N PHE A 255 23.63 -27.31 -28.50
CA PHE A 255 23.87 -28.71 -28.16
C PHE A 255 23.36 -29.70 -29.23
N GLU A 256 23.06 -29.21 -30.44
CA GLU A 256 22.94 -29.99 -31.68
C GLU A 256 24.03 -29.53 -32.65
#